data_AF-A0A4R5VCV8-F1
#
_entry.id   AF-A0A4R5VCV8-F1
#
_cell.length_a   1.000
_cell.length_b   1.000
_cell.length_c   1.000
_cell.angle_alpha   90.00
_cell.angle_beta   90.00
_cell.angle_gamma   90.00
#
_symmetry.space_group_name_H-M   'P 1'
#
loop_
_entity.id
_entity.type
_entity.pdbx_description
1 polymer ?
#
loop_
_entity_poly.entity_id
_entity_poly.type
_entity_poly.pdbx_seq_one_letter_code
_entity_poly.pdbx_strand_id
1 'polypeptide(L)'
;MKIKSICIFLLSAFCLSCNYSTQADLPIFELEELESIGKEKLEIGKIIPLETTSENLMGTDIRVRFDASSFYLMDENSKNVIHHFDRKGAYLGSVA
;
A
#
# COMPACT_ATOMS: atom_id res chain seq x y z
N MET A 1 30.69 -42.65 -45.85
CA MET A 1 30.38 -42.56 -44.39
C MET A 1 30.93 -41.26 -43.81
N LYS A 2 30.18 -40.15 -43.85
CA LYS A 2 30.54 -38.90 -43.11
C LYS A 2 29.32 -38.12 -42.57
N ILE A 3 28.12 -38.39 -43.09
CA ILE A 3 26.90 -37.65 -42.74
C ILE A 3 26.36 -38.01 -41.35
N LYS A 4 26.51 -39.25 -40.88
CA LYS A 4 26.03 -39.68 -39.54
C LYS A 4 26.75 -38.98 -38.37
N SER A 5 27.99 -38.53 -38.56
CA SER A 5 28.79 -37.89 -37.49
C SER A 5 28.41 -36.42 -37.26
N ILE A 6 27.91 -35.73 -38.30
CA ILE A 6 27.51 -34.31 -38.22
C ILE A 6 26.18 -34.14 -37.48
N CYS A 7 25.23 -35.06 -37.65
CA CYS A 7 23.97 -35.01 -36.93
C CYS A 7 24.15 -35.21 -35.43
N ILE A 8 25.13 -36.03 -35.00
CA ILE A 8 25.44 -36.24 -33.57
C ILE A 8 26.02 -34.96 -32.94
N PHE A 9 26.87 -34.24 -33.67
CA PHE A 9 27.42 -32.96 -33.19
C PHE A 9 26.34 -31.89 -33.05
N LEU A 10 25.41 -31.79 -34.01
CA LEU A 10 24.28 -30.86 -33.95
C LEU A 10 23.29 -31.19 -32.83
N LEU A 11 23.07 -32.48 -32.54
CA LEU A 11 22.20 -32.91 -31.45
C LEU A 11 22.79 -32.57 -30.07
N SER A 12 24.13 -32.62 -29.93
CA SER A 12 24.81 -32.28 -28.67
C SER A 12 24.78 -30.78 -28.34
N ALA A 13 24.77 -29.92 -29.37
CA ALA A 13 24.71 -28.46 -29.19
C ALA A 13 23.32 -27.99 -28.70
N PHE A 14 22.25 -28.73 -29.01
CA PHE A 14 20.88 -28.39 -28.60
C PHE A 14 20.56 -28.72 -27.14
N CYS A 15 21.37 -29.56 -26.49
CA CYS A 15 21.14 -30.00 -25.11
C CYS A 15 21.76 -29.09 -24.03
N LEU A 16 22.45 -28.00 -24.40
CA LEU A 16 23.13 -27.11 -23.45
C LEU A 16 22.34 -25.85 -23.06
N SER A 17 21.13 -25.64 -23.59
CA SER A 17 20.33 -24.45 -23.25
C SER A 17 19.41 -24.69 -22.04
N CYS A 18 19.99 -25.00 -20.89
CA CYS A 18 19.29 -24.88 -19.61
C CYS A 18 19.61 -23.49 -19.03
N ASN A 19 18.74 -22.51 -19.31
CA ASN A 19 18.80 -21.21 -18.64
C ASN A 19 18.30 -21.40 -17.21
N TYR A 20 19.23 -21.50 -16.25
CA TYR A 20 18.90 -21.42 -14.84
C TYR A 20 18.56 -19.94 -14.55
N SER A 21 17.27 -19.62 -14.43
CA SER A 21 16.87 -18.32 -13.90
C SER A 21 17.25 -18.31 -12.43
N THR A 22 18.29 -17.57 -12.08
CA THR A 22 18.59 -17.21 -10.70
C THR A 22 17.35 -16.48 -10.17
N GLN A 23 16.53 -17.14 -9.36
CA GLN A 23 15.56 -16.42 -8.55
C GLN A 23 16.40 -15.45 -7.72
N ALA A 24 16.23 -14.16 -7.97
CA ALA A 24 16.87 -13.14 -7.17
C ALA A 24 16.42 -13.38 -5.72
N ASP A 25 17.37 -13.67 -4.84
CA ASP A 25 17.15 -13.74 -3.40
C ASP A 25 16.68 -12.35 -2.95
N LEU A 26 15.36 -12.15 -2.96
CA LEU A 26 14.76 -10.97 -2.36
C LEU A 26 14.96 -11.09 -0.84
N PRO A 27 15.34 -10.01 -0.15
CA PRO A 27 15.47 -10.05 1.30
C PRO A 27 14.12 -10.46 1.91
N ILE A 28 14.12 -11.62 2.56
CA ILE A 28 12.96 -12.12 3.30
C ILE A 28 12.91 -11.34 4.60
N PHE A 29 11.85 -10.54 4.77
CA PHE A 29 11.52 -9.99 6.08
C PHE A 29 10.90 -11.10 6.92
N GLU A 30 11.72 -11.78 7.72
CA GLU A 30 11.22 -12.64 8.80
C GLU A 30 10.73 -11.74 9.92
N LEU A 31 9.42 -11.74 10.18
CA LEU A 31 8.90 -11.17 11.41
C LEU A 31 9.33 -12.07 12.56
N GLU A 32 10.39 -11.69 13.27
CA GLU A 32 10.70 -12.26 14.58
C GLU A 32 9.50 -12.07 15.53
N GLU A 33 9.38 -12.98 16.50
CA GLU A 33 8.26 -13.09 17.44
C GLU A 33 7.80 -11.71 17.95
N LEU A 34 6.65 -11.25 17.43
CA LEU A 34 6.05 -9.99 17.83
C LEU A 34 5.65 -10.07 19.31
N GLU A 35 6.27 -9.26 20.17
CA GLU A 35 5.77 -9.09 21.53
C GLU A 35 4.32 -8.58 21.47
N SER A 36 3.40 -9.36 22.05
CA SER A 36 2.01 -8.95 22.19
C SER A 36 1.90 -7.84 23.24
N ILE A 37 1.93 -6.59 22.80
CA ILE A 37 1.59 -5.45 23.64
C ILE A 37 0.08 -5.50 23.91
N GLY A 38 -0.29 -5.75 25.16
CA GLY A 38 -1.68 -5.80 25.58
C GLY A 38 -2.37 -4.43 25.48
N LYS A 39 -3.65 -4.45 25.14
CA LYS A 39 -4.47 -3.24 24.93
C LYS A 39 -4.73 -2.47 26.22
N GLU A 40 -4.51 -3.08 27.38
CA GLU A 40 -4.70 -2.48 28.70
C GLU A 40 -3.85 -1.24 28.97
N LYS A 41 -2.83 -0.98 28.14
CA LYS A 41 -1.97 0.22 28.22
C LYS A 41 -2.27 1.26 27.13
N LEU A 42 -3.27 1.04 26.28
CA LEU A 42 -3.64 1.99 25.23
C LEU A 42 -4.67 2.98 25.78
N GLU A 43 -4.39 4.27 25.59
CA GLU A 43 -5.31 5.35 25.93
C GLU A 43 -5.59 6.24 24.72
N ILE A 44 -6.74 6.92 24.75
CA ILE A 44 -7.05 7.94 23.74
C ILE A 44 -6.21 9.17 24.04
N GLY A 45 -5.14 9.39 23.28
CA GLY A 45 -4.26 10.54 23.49
C GLY A 45 -4.90 11.89 23.15
N LYS A 46 -5.83 11.95 22.19
CA LYS A 46 -6.50 13.20 21.78
C LYS A 46 -7.80 12.93 21.01
N ILE A 47 -8.80 13.80 21.22
CA ILE A 47 -10.00 13.90 20.40
C ILE A 47 -10.03 15.30 19.77
N ILE A 48 -10.25 15.36 18.45
CA ILE A 48 -10.39 16.61 17.70
C ILE A 48 -11.79 16.60 17.06
N PRO A 49 -12.75 17.39 17.55
CA PRO A 49 -14.05 17.51 16.92
C PRO A 49 -13.89 18.26 15.59
N LEU A 50 -14.56 17.80 14.54
CA LEU A 50 -14.57 18.47 13.24
C LEU A 50 -15.78 19.41 13.14
N GLU A 51 -15.57 20.60 12.61
CA GLU A 51 -16.62 21.55 12.28
C GLU A 51 -17.61 20.91 11.30
N THR A 52 -18.90 21.04 11.58
CA THR A 52 -19.97 20.49 10.73
C THR A 52 -20.78 21.62 10.13
N THR A 53 -20.85 21.66 8.81
CA THR A 53 -21.62 22.61 8.02
C THR A 53 -22.48 21.85 7.00
N SER A 54 -23.38 22.55 6.30
CA SER A 54 -24.18 21.93 5.23
C SER A 54 -23.33 21.40 4.08
N GLU A 55 -22.14 21.96 3.87
CA GLU A 55 -21.25 21.66 2.75
C GLU A 55 -20.34 20.45 3.01
N ASN A 56 -20.26 19.96 4.26
CA ASN A 56 -19.31 18.91 4.65
C ASN A 56 -19.95 17.70 5.34
N LEU A 57 -21.25 17.48 5.10
CA LEU A 57 -21.96 16.31 5.59
C LEU A 57 -21.41 15.04 4.91
N MET A 58 -20.91 14.11 5.72
CA MET A 58 -20.35 12.84 5.28
C MET A 58 -20.97 11.68 6.05
N GLY A 59 -20.95 10.49 5.46
CA GLY A 59 -21.32 9.24 6.13
C GLY A 59 -20.28 8.78 7.15
N THR A 60 -20.34 7.49 7.51
CA THR A 60 -19.41 6.89 8.48
C THR A 60 -18.22 6.18 7.84
N ASP A 61 -18.27 5.89 6.53
CA ASP A 61 -17.19 5.26 5.79
C ASP A 61 -16.24 6.33 5.23
N ILE A 62 -15.27 6.73 6.06
CA ILE A 62 -14.40 7.87 5.78
C ILE A 62 -12.97 7.40 5.59
N ARG A 63 -12.37 7.79 4.47
CA ARG A 63 -10.92 7.75 4.31
C ARG A 63 -10.31 9.05 4.80
N VAL A 64 -9.31 8.93 5.67
CA VAL A 64 -8.57 10.05 6.23
C VAL A 64 -7.12 10.01 5.76
N ARG A 65 -6.61 11.16 5.30
CA ARG A 65 -5.18 11.45 5.16
C ARG A 65 -4.86 12.71 5.94
N PHE A 66 -3.63 12.84 6.41
CA PHE A 66 -3.22 14.03 7.14
C PHE A 66 -1.74 14.30 7.01
N ASP A 67 -1.37 15.56 7.21
CA ASP A 67 0.00 16.02 7.33
C ASP A 67 0.17 16.85 8.62
N ALA A 68 1.29 17.54 8.74
CA ALA A 68 1.59 18.38 9.90
C ALA A 68 0.60 19.54 10.11
N SER A 69 -0.09 19.96 9.05
CA SER A 69 -0.92 21.17 8.99
C SER A 69 -2.42 20.89 8.86
N SER A 70 -2.80 19.72 8.33
CA SER A 70 -4.16 19.52 7.83
C SER A 70 -4.66 18.08 7.95
N PHE A 71 -5.98 17.94 7.89
CA PHE A 71 -6.70 16.68 7.65
C PHE A 71 -7.45 16.76 6.32
N TYR A 72 -7.48 15.64 5.60
CA TYR A 72 -8.17 15.46 4.32
C TYR A 72 -9.08 14.24 4.44
N LEU A 73 -10.38 14.46 4.31
CA LEU A 73 -11.42 13.45 4.52
C LEU A 73 -12.22 13.26 3.24
N MET A 74 -12.53 12.01 2.92
CA MET A 74 -13.41 11.66 1.80
C MET A 74 -14.37 10.57 2.24
N ASP A 75 -15.65 10.76 1.93
CA ASP A 75 -16.67 9.71 2.08
C ASP A 75 -16.53 8.70 0.93
N GLU A 76 -16.24 7.45 1.28
CA GLU A 76 -16.05 6.37 0.30
C GLU A 76 -17.35 5.96 -0.40
N ASN A 77 -18.52 6.30 0.14
CA ASN A 77 -19.82 5.99 -0.47
C ASN A 77 -20.22 7.01 -1.53
N SER A 78 -19.93 8.29 -1.33
CA SER A 78 -20.31 9.35 -2.27
C SER A 78 -19.18 9.75 -3.21
N LYS A 79 -17.90 9.58 -2.81
CA LYS A 79 -16.66 9.88 -3.56
C LYS A 79 -16.69 11.21 -4.35
N ASN A 80 -17.48 12.16 -3.89
CA ASN A 80 -17.74 13.39 -4.64
C ASN A 80 -16.60 14.38 -4.49
N VAL A 81 -16.07 14.53 -3.27
CA VAL A 81 -15.16 15.62 -2.93
C VAL A 81 -14.26 15.25 -1.75
N ILE A 82 -13.08 15.87 -1.66
CA ILE A 82 -12.20 15.77 -0.49
C ILE A 82 -12.42 17.01 0.38
N HIS A 83 -12.84 16.80 1.62
CA HIS A 83 -13.01 17.85 2.62
C HIS A 83 -11.69 18.13 3.35
N HIS A 84 -11.32 19.40 3.44
CA HIS A 84 -10.07 19.88 4.05
C HIS A 84 -10.36 20.55 5.40
N PHE A 85 -9.63 20.14 6.43
CA PHE A 85 -9.73 20.70 7.78
C PHE A 85 -8.34 21.05 8.32
N ASP A 86 -8.28 22.03 9.21
CA ASP A 86 -7.06 22.33 9.97
C ASP A 86 -6.83 21.31 11.12
N ARG A 87 -5.67 21.36 11.79
CA ARG A 87 -5.36 20.47 12.93
C ARG A 87 -6.21 20.71 14.20
N LYS A 88 -7.07 21.73 14.21
CA LYS A 88 -8.02 22.03 15.29
C LYS A 88 -9.44 21.57 14.94
N GLY A 89 -9.66 21.11 13.71
CA GLY A 89 -10.94 20.62 13.22
C GLY A 89 -11.80 21.68 12.51
N ALA A 90 -11.29 22.88 12.29
CA ALA A 90 -12.00 23.90 11.52
C ALA A 90 -12.05 23.52 10.04
N TYR A 91 -13.20 23.72 9.40
CA TYR A 91 -13.39 23.39 7.98
C TYR A 91 -12.77 24.48 7.10
N LEU A 92 -11.87 24.07 6.21
CA LEU A 92 -11.15 24.97 5.30
C LEU A 92 -11.74 24.98 3.89
N GLY A 93 -12.70 24.09 3.61
CA GLY A 93 -13.35 23.93 2.32
C GLY A 93 -13.07 22.59 1.68
N SER A 94 -13.46 22.45 0.41
CA SER A 94 -13.17 21.28 -0.40
C SER A 94 -11.92 21.46 -1.24
N VAL A 95 -11.22 20.37 -1.51
CA VAL A 95 -10.13 20.29 -2.47
C VAL A 95 -10.40 19.18 -3.49
N ALA A 96 -10.15 19.49 -4.77
CA ALA A 96 -10.45 18.68 -5.95
C ALA A 96 -11.93 18.59 -6.36
#